data_AF-D4DVL6-F1
#
_entry.id   AF-D4DVL6-F1
#
_cell.length_a   1.000
_cell.length_b   1.000
_cell.length_c   1.000
_cell.angle_alpha   90.00
_cell.angle_beta   90.00
_cell.angle_gamma   90.00
#
_symmetry.space_group_name_H-M   'P 1'
#
loop_
_entity.id
_entity.type
_entity.pdbx_description
1 polymer ?
#
loop_
_entity_poly.entity_id
_entity_poly.type
_entity_poly.pdbx_seq_one_letter_code
_entity_poly.pdbx_strand_id
1 'polypeptide(L)'
;MFKLRSISPNFFDKCIERKVEIKRFDKLPKLDNTYLLFLTKYQEIEVIPDIFLFGYETALNENKYLECNYAEISRYFWNIGRTGQGDEWFLSKIDNIIFIMIMMPENILELDLKL
;
A
#
# COMPACT_ATOMS: atom_id res chain seq x y z
N MET A 1 10.43 13.96 -8.39
CA MET A 1 11.43 12.91 -8.62
C MET A 1 11.45 12.01 -7.39
N PHE A 2 10.64 10.95 -7.36
CA PHE A 2 10.64 10.02 -6.25
C PHE A 2 11.82 9.06 -6.40
N LYS A 3 12.54 8.83 -5.30
CA LYS A 3 13.57 7.81 -5.23
C LYS A 3 12.87 6.48 -4.99
N LEU A 4 13.19 5.47 -5.79
CA LEU A 4 13.05 4.08 -5.36
C LEU A 4 13.71 4.00 -3.98
N ARG A 5 12.93 3.78 -2.92
CA ARG A 5 13.53 3.29 -1.69
C ARG A 5 13.91 1.86 -2.01
N SER A 6 15.21 1.64 -2.24
CA SER A 6 15.75 0.30 -2.07
C SER A 6 15.25 -0.23 -0.74
N ILE A 7 14.94 -1.52 -0.68
CA ILE A 7 14.76 -2.22 0.59
C ILE A 7 15.82 -1.67 1.53
N SER A 8 15.39 -1.17 2.69
CA SER A 8 16.33 -0.62 3.67
C SER A 8 17.47 -1.63 3.77
N PRO A 9 18.74 -1.22 3.67
CA PRO A 9 19.87 -2.16 3.69
C PRO A 9 19.79 -3.15 4.86
N ASN A 10 19.05 -2.79 5.91
CA ASN A 10 18.87 -3.51 7.15
C ASN A 10 17.49 -4.17 7.28
N PHE A 11 16.72 -4.36 6.20
CA PHE A 11 15.41 -5.01 6.26
C PHE A 11 15.55 -6.46 6.72
N PHE A 12 16.50 -7.19 6.12
CA PHE A 12 16.77 -8.58 6.48
C PHE A 12 17.30 -8.73 7.91
N ASP A 13 17.99 -7.72 8.45
CA ASP A 13 18.45 -7.70 9.85
C ASP A 13 17.28 -7.74 10.86
N LYS A 14 16.09 -7.29 10.45
CA LYS A 14 14.88 -7.31 11.28
C LYS A 14 14.05 -8.58 11.08
N CYS A 15 14.41 -9.41 10.10
CA CYS A 15 13.68 -10.62 9.78
C CYS A 15 14.18 -11.78 10.62
N ILE A 16 13.28 -12.67 11.01
CA ILE A 16 13.64 -13.90 11.72
C ILE A 16 13.87 -15.00 10.69
N GLU A 17 15.04 -15.64 10.71
CA GLU A 17 15.33 -16.76 9.82
C GLU A 17 14.44 -17.98 10.14
N ARG A 18 14.13 -18.77 9.11
CA ARG A 18 13.49 -20.08 9.26
C ARG A 18 14.54 -21.10 9.71
N LYS A 19 14.11 -22.11 10.46
CA LYS A 19 14.98 -23.23 10.85
C LYS A 19 15.46 -24.07 9.66
N VAL A 20 14.68 -24.12 8.58
CA VAL A 20 14.98 -24.88 7.36
C VAL A 20 14.61 -24.03 6.15
N GLU A 21 15.56 -23.90 5.22
CA GLU A 21 15.38 -23.18 3.97
C GLU A 21 14.40 -23.90 3.04
N ILE A 22 13.46 -23.15 2.45
CA ILE A 22 12.53 -23.69 1.46
C ILE A 22 13.23 -23.75 0.10
N LYS A 23 13.21 -24.94 -0.53
CA LYS A 23 13.79 -25.17 -1.88
C LYS A 23 12.74 -25.44 -2.95
N ARG A 24 11.46 -25.43 -2.56
CA ARG A 24 10.34 -25.80 -3.41
C ARG A 24 9.71 -24.56 -4.03
N PHE A 25 9.97 -24.35 -5.33
CA PHE A 25 9.56 -23.16 -6.08
C PHE A 25 8.48 -23.42 -7.14
N ASP A 26 8.09 -24.68 -7.35
CA ASP A 26 7.13 -25.14 -8.39
C ASP A 26 5.74 -24.51 -8.28
N LYS A 27 5.38 -23.96 -7.10
CA LYS A 27 4.10 -23.29 -6.86
C LYS A 27 4.16 -21.77 -6.92
N LEU A 28 5.35 -21.18 -7.10
CA LEU A 28 5.51 -19.73 -7.10
C LEU A 28 5.40 -19.17 -8.53
N PRO A 29 4.77 -18.00 -8.72
CA PRO A 29 4.89 -17.26 -9.97
C PRO A 29 6.32 -16.73 -10.15
N LYS A 30 6.60 -16.09 -11.29
CA LYS A 30 7.86 -15.37 -11.46
C LYS A 30 7.90 -14.18 -10.50
N LEU A 31 8.78 -14.23 -9.51
CA LEU A 31 8.95 -13.23 -8.46
C LEU A 31 10.33 -12.57 -8.53
N ASP A 32 10.46 -11.38 -7.94
CA ASP A 32 11.76 -10.72 -7.77
C ASP A 32 12.72 -11.55 -6.90
N ASN A 33 14.01 -11.52 -7.22
CA ASN A 33 15.04 -12.29 -6.51
C ASN A 33 15.12 -11.96 -5.02
N THR A 34 14.85 -10.70 -4.64
CA THR A 34 14.90 -10.25 -3.25
C THR A 34 13.72 -10.80 -2.45
N TYR A 35 12.53 -10.83 -3.06
CA TYR A 35 11.36 -11.42 -2.43
C TYR A 35 11.45 -12.95 -2.37
N LEU A 36 12.04 -13.59 -3.39
CA LEU A 36 12.36 -15.02 -3.34
C LEU A 36 13.31 -15.34 -2.19
N LEU A 37 14.38 -14.55 -1.99
CA LEU A 37 15.28 -14.71 -0.85
C LEU A 37 14.53 -14.60 0.50
N PHE A 38 13.59 -13.66 0.60
CA PHE A 38 12.73 -13.54 1.78
C PHE A 38 11.94 -14.82 2.03
N LEU A 39 11.20 -15.29 1.02
CA LEU A 39 10.33 -16.47 1.12
C LEU A 39 11.09 -17.75 1.48
N THR A 40 12.33 -17.90 1.04
CA THR A 40 13.10 -19.13 1.26
C THR A 40 13.74 -19.18 2.64
N LYS A 41 14.24 -18.03 3.12
CA LYS A 41 15.10 -17.97 4.32
C LYS A 41 14.45 -17.38 5.55
N TYR A 42 13.39 -16.59 5.42
CA TYR A 42 12.82 -15.84 6.53
C TYR A 42 11.38 -16.24 6.84
N GLN A 43 10.99 -16.05 8.10
CA GLN A 43 9.63 -16.26 8.58
C GLN A 43 8.72 -15.14 8.10
N GLU A 44 7.40 -15.37 8.20
CA GLU A 44 6.43 -14.29 8.03
C GLU A 44 6.71 -13.15 9.03
N ILE A 45 6.54 -11.92 8.57
CA ILE A 45 6.68 -10.73 9.40
C ILE A 45 5.47 -9.83 9.19
N GLU A 46 5.06 -9.14 10.24
CA GLU A 46 4.11 -8.05 10.14
C GLU A 46 4.85 -6.77 9.73
N VAL A 47 4.34 -6.09 8.70
CA VAL A 47 4.79 -4.74 8.32
C VAL A 47 3.68 -3.78 8.66
N ILE A 48 3.91 -2.91 9.64
CA ILE A 48 2.95 -1.86 10.03
C ILE A 48 3.12 -0.69 9.05
N PRO A 49 2.10 -0.34 8.26
CA PRO A 49 2.17 0.81 7.37
C PRO A 49 2.16 2.12 8.19
N ASP A 50 2.98 3.09 7.79
CA ASP A 50 3.06 4.40 8.42
C ASP A 50 1.92 5.31 7.93
N ILE A 51 0.69 4.98 8.35
CA ILE A 51 -0.53 5.68 7.93
C ILE A 51 -0.79 6.86 8.88
N PHE A 52 -0.97 8.04 8.29
CA PHE A 52 -1.47 9.21 9.00
C PHE A 52 -2.97 9.33 8.76
N LEU A 53 -3.76 8.90 9.74
CA LEU A 53 -5.21 9.11 9.72
C LEU A 53 -5.54 10.58 9.95
N PHE A 54 -6.51 11.09 9.20
CA PHE A 54 -6.95 12.47 9.31
C PHE A 54 -7.77 12.70 10.58
N GLY A 55 -7.39 13.74 11.32
CA GLY A 55 -8.26 14.32 12.34
C GLY A 55 -9.42 15.09 11.71
N TYR A 56 -10.37 15.53 12.53
CA TYR A 56 -11.63 16.14 12.10
C TYR A 56 -11.46 17.25 11.04
N GLU A 57 -10.67 18.28 11.34
CA GLU A 57 -10.50 19.43 10.44
C GLU A 57 -9.80 19.05 9.12
N THR A 58 -8.78 18.19 9.20
CA THR A 58 -8.09 17.68 8.02
C THR A 58 -9.04 16.86 7.16
N ALA A 59 -9.83 15.97 7.76
CA ALA A 59 -10.79 15.16 7.04
C ALA A 59 -11.84 16.03 6.30
N LEU A 60 -12.36 17.08 6.94
CA LEU A 60 -13.28 18.01 6.27
C LEU A 60 -12.63 18.73 5.09
N ASN A 61 -11.42 19.25 5.26
CA ASN A 61 -10.73 20.00 4.22
C ASN A 61 -10.36 19.12 3.02
N GLU A 62 -9.77 17.95 3.27
CA GLU A 62 -9.34 17.01 2.22
C GLU A 62 -10.56 16.45 1.45
N ASN A 63 -11.66 16.15 2.13
CA ASN A 63 -12.86 15.66 1.45
C ASN A 63 -13.63 16.76 0.71
N LYS A 64 -13.58 18.00 1.20
CA LYS A 64 -14.10 19.15 0.45
C LYS A 64 -13.28 19.36 -0.83
N TYR A 65 -11.96 19.24 -0.75
CA TYR A 65 -11.10 19.28 -1.93
C TYR A 65 -11.44 18.14 -2.91
N LEU A 66 -11.58 16.91 -2.41
CA LEU A 66 -11.98 15.74 -3.22
C LEU A 66 -13.33 15.98 -3.91
N GLU A 67 -14.30 16.56 -3.22
CA GLU A 67 -15.61 16.88 -3.79
C GLU A 67 -15.54 17.95 -4.89
N CYS A 68 -14.76 19.02 -4.68
CA CYS A 68 -14.62 20.10 -5.65
C CYS A 68 -13.88 19.67 -6.93
N ASN A 69 -12.93 18.75 -6.82
CA ASN A 69 -12.05 18.38 -7.94
C ASN A 69 -12.40 17.02 -8.57
N TYR A 70 -13.02 16.11 -7.82
CA TYR A 70 -13.29 14.73 -8.21
C TYR A 70 -14.67 14.26 -7.70
N ALA A 71 -15.73 14.98 -8.06
CA ALA A 71 -17.09 14.76 -7.57
C ALA A 71 -17.62 13.32 -7.77
N GLU A 72 -17.18 12.60 -8.80
CA GLU A 72 -17.57 11.19 -9.00
C GLU A 72 -16.94 10.28 -7.96
N ILE A 73 -15.66 10.50 -7.63
CA ILE A 73 -14.95 9.73 -6.61
C ILE A 73 -15.50 10.07 -5.22
N SER A 74 -15.72 11.36 -4.93
CA SER A 74 -16.21 11.81 -3.63
C SER A 74 -17.61 11.28 -3.29
N ARG A 75 -18.43 10.90 -4.28
CA ARG A 75 -19.74 10.27 -4.04
C ARG A 75 -19.61 8.91 -3.35
N TYR A 76 -18.58 8.15 -3.69
CA TYR A 76 -18.40 6.78 -3.21
C TYR A 76 -17.37 6.69 -2.10
N PHE A 77 -16.40 7.61 -2.06
CA PHE A 77 -15.26 7.53 -1.17
C PHE A 77 -15.12 8.74 -0.26
N TRP A 78 -14.63 8.48 0.95
CA TRP A 78 -14.21 9.48 1.91
C TRP A 78 -12.73 9.29 2.20
N ASN A 79 -11.89 10.29 1.93
CA ASN A 79 -10.47 10.22 2.24
C ASN A 79 -10.27 10.27 3.77
N ILE A 80 -9.65 9.23 4.32
CA ILE A 80 -9.45 9.03 5.76
C ILE A 80 -7.99 9.20 6.18
N GLY A 81 -7.05 9.27 5.25
CA GLY A 81 -5.65 9.33 5.60
C GLY A 81 -4.71 9.27 4.41
N ARG A 82 -3.43 9.43 4.71
CA ARG A 82 -2.37 9.39 3.71
C ARG A 82 -1.13 8.72 4.25
N THR A 83 -0.28 8.30 3.32
CA THR A 83 1.07 7.83 3.58
C THR A 83 2.04 8.83 2.95
N GLY A 84 3.18 9.11 3.60
CA GLY A 84 4.09 10.23 3.25
C GLY A 84 4.69 10.25 1.83
N GLN A 85 4.33 9.31 0.94
CA GLN A 85 4.75 9.26 -0.47
C GLN A 85 3.62 9.54 -1.49
N GLY A 86 2.44 9.98 -1.03
CA GLY A 86 1.32 10.35 -1.90
C GLY A 86 0.27 9.26 -2.06
N ASP A 87 0.40 8.14 -1.34
CA ASP A 87 -0.66 7.15 -1.23
C ASP A 87 -1.78 7.69 -0.35
N GLU A 88 -3.02 7.48 -0.78
CA GLU A 88 -4.22 7.93 -0.07
C GLU A 88 -5.08 6.76 0.36
N TRP A 89 -5.75 6.93 1.50
CA TRP A 89 -6.60 5.92 2.11
C TRP A 89 -8.04 6.40 2.09
N PHE A 90 -8.94 5.56 1.61
CA PHE A 90 -10.34 5.90 1.43
C PHE A 90 -11.24 4.93 2.16
N LEU A 91 -12.27 5.45 2.81
CA LEU A 91 -13.41 4.68 3.29
C LEU A 91 -14.50 4.71 2.22
N SER A 92 -14.94 3.54 1.78
CA SER A 92 -16.14 3.42 0.94
C SER A 92 -17.38 3.76 1.75
N LYS A 93 -18.20 4.66 1.21
CA LYS A 93 -19.49 5.08 1.80
C LYS A 93 -20.60 4.06 1.60
N ILE A 94 -20.37 3.02 0.78
CA ILE A 94 -21.37 1.97 0.47
C ILE A 94 -21.28 0.84 1.48
N ASP A 95 -20.08 0.30 1.68
CA ASP A 95 -19.85 -0.96 2.40
C ASP A 95 -18.86 -0.84 3.57
N ASN A 96 -18.35 0.37 3.84
CA ASN A 96 -17.35 0.66 4.87
C ASN A 96 -16.02 -0.10 4.71
N ILE A 97 -15.68 -0.51 3.49
CA ILE A 97 -14.37 -1.09 3.18
C ILE A 97 -13.33 0.02 3.02
N ILE A 98 -12.11 -0.24 3.50
CA ILE A 98 -10.96 0.66 3.34
C ILE A 98 -10.19 0.28 2.07
N PHE A 99 -9.97 1.28 1.23
CA PHE A 99 -9.18 1.20 0.00
C PHE A 99 -7.90 2.01 0.13
N ILE A 100 -6.82 1.53 -0.48
CA ILE A 100 -5.56 2.26 -0.61
C ILE A 100 -5.33 2.56 -2.09
N MET A 101 -5.16 3.84 -2.41
CA MET A 101 -4.70 4.26 -3.73
C MET A 101 -3.18 4.40 -3.67
N ILE A 102 -2.49 3.51 -4.38
CA ILE A 102 -1.03 3.51 -4.46
C ILE A 102 -0.62 4.26 -5.72
N MET A 103 0.10 5.37 -5.56
CA MET A 103 0.57 6.16 -6.69
C MET A 103 1.81 5.51 -7.30
N MET A 104 1.65 4.82 -8.44
CA MET A 104 2.76 4.25 -9.18
C MET A 104 3.37 5.26 -10.16
N PRO A 105 4.71 5.27 -10.38
CA PRO A 105 5.34 6.17 -11.32
C PRO A 105 4.94 5.83 -12.77
N GLU A 106 4.41 6.86 -13.45
CA GLU A 106 3.97 7.02 -14.84
C GLU A 106 3.88 5.80 -15.77
N ASN A 107 2.66 5.63 -16.30
CA ASN A 107 2.15 4.68 -17.30
C ASN A 107 1.72 3.31 -16.77
N ILE A 108 0.64 3.28 -15.99
CA ILE A 108 -0.53 2.40 -16.20
C ILE A 108 -1.66 2.92 -15.30
N LEU A 109 -2.77 3.30 -15.93
CA LEU A 109 -4.07 3.45 -15.28
C LEU A 109 -4.49 2.05 -14.79
N GLU A 110 -4.55 1.83 -13.48
CA GLU A 110 -5.39 0.76 -12.96
C GLU A 110 -6.05 1.24 -11.66
N LEU A 111 -7.19 1.92 -11.85
CA LEU A 111 -8.29 1.88 -10.90
C LEU A 111 -8.78 0.42 -10.93
N ASP A 112 -8.21 -0.46 -10.12
CA ASP A 112 -8.76 -1.81 -9.92
C ASP A 112 -9.97 -1.72 -8.97
N LEU A 113 -10.94 -0.89 -9.37
CA LEU A 113 -12.30 -0.91 -8.84
C LEU A 113 -13.08 -1.84 -9.74
N LYS A 114 -13.11 -3.13 -9.36
CA LYS A 114 -14.12 -4.05 -9.86
C LYS A 114 -15.49 -3.57 -9.35
N LEU A 115 -16.15 -2.76 -10.18
CA LEU A 115 -17.61 -2.57 -10.16
C LEU A 115 -18.29 -3.85 -10.68
#